data_AF-A0A7W9WMC4-F1
#
_entry.id   AF-A0A7W9WMC4-F1
#
_cell.length_a   1.000
_cell.length_b   1.000
_cell.length_c   1.000
_cell.angle_alpha   90.00
_cell.angle_beta   90.00
_cell.angle_gamma   90.00
#
_symmetry.space_group_name_H-M   'P 1'
#
loop_
_entity.id
_entity.type
_entity.pdbx_description
1 polymer ?
#
loop_
_entity_poly.entity_id
_entity_poly.type
_entity_poly.pdbx_seq_one_letter_code
_entity_poly.pdbx_strand_id
1 'polypeptide(L)'
;MIDRCIIPIMGRMRAQYVKRPDVAALMEKLAYKQAEANNAFGVLRKMFNLAEVWGYRPDGTNPCRHVPMYPPGKETRLIVDDELVRIFRQLETLEAEGRPGT
;
A
#
# COMPACT_ATOMS: atom_id res chain seq x y z
N MET A 1 -5.28 -4.26 -0.56
CA MET A 1 -4.36 -3.97 0.55
C MET A 1 -4.71 -4.79 1.79
N ILE A 2 -5.96 -4.83 2.29
CA ILE A 2 -6.29 -5.65 3.47
C ILE A 2 -5.97 -7.15 3.22
N ASP A 3 -6.52 -7.75 2.17
CA ASP A 3 -6.32 -9.18 1.87
C ASP A 3 -4.90 -9.54 1.47
N ARG A 4 -4.17 -8.58 0.91
CA ARG A 4 -2.84 -8.78 0.33
C ARG A 4 -1.71 -8.47 1.30
N CYS A 5 -1.92 -7.55 2.23
CA CYS A 5 -0.86 -7.00 3.09
C CYS A 5 -1.11 -7.28 4.57
N ILE A 6 -2.36 -7.13 5.05
CA ILE A 6 -2.68 -7.23 6.49
C ILE A 6 -3.04 -8.66 6.87
N ILE A 7 -4.01 -9.27 6.19
CA ILE A 7 -4.51 -10.63 6.51
C ILE A 7 -3.38 -11.68 6.49
N PRO A 8 -2.48 -11.73 5.48
CA PRO A 8 -1.44 -12.75 5.42
C PRO A 8 -0.39 -12.66 6.54
N ILE A 9 -0.28 -11.51 7.20
CA ILE A 9 0.74 -11.26 8.23
C ILE A 9 0.14 -11.39 9.63
N MET A 10 -1.02 -10.79 9.87
CA MET A 10 -1.61 -10.68 11.22
C MET A 10 -3.11 -10.98 11.28
N GLY A 11 -3.73 -11.45 10.20
CA GLY A 11 -5.19 -11.69 10.13
C GLY A 11 -5.72 -12.74 11.13
N ARG A 12 -4.84 -13.58 11.69
CA ARG A 12 -5.18 -14.57 12.73
C ARG A 12 -4.91 -14.07 14.16
N MET A 13 -4.33 -12.89 14.32
CA MET A 13 -4.02 -12.34 15.62
C MET A 13 -5.26 -11.65 16.20
N ARG A 14 -5.55 -11.89 17.49
CA ARG A 14 -6.64 -11.17 18.16
C ARG A 14 -6.25 -9.72 18.35
N ALA A 15 -7.19 -8.80 18.09
CA ALA A 15 -6.96 -7.36 18.17
C ALA A 15 -6.27 -6.97 19.48
N GLN A 16 -6.71 -7.48 20.64
CA GLN A 16 -6.12 -7.20 21.97
C GLN A 16 -4.65 -7.63 22.15
N TYR A 17 -4.16 -8.61 21.38
CA TYR A 17 -2.82 -9.16 21.53
C TYR A 17 -1.80 -8.58 20.56
N VAL A 18 -2.25 -7.82 19.56
CA VAL A 18 -1.33 -7.14 18.64
C VAL A 18 -0.58 -6.04 19.40
N LYS A 19 0.75 -6.07 19.30
CA LYS A 19 1.67 -5.13 19.94
C LYS A 19 2.46 -4.36 18.87
N ARG A 20 3.14 -3.30 19.30
CA ARG A 20 3.99 -2.47 18.44
C ARG A 20 5.02 -3.28 17.63
N PRO A 21 5.70 -4.31 18.18
CA PRO A 21 6.64 -5.13 17.40
C PRO A 21 5.97 -5.87 16.23
N ASP A 22 4.71 -6.30 16.37
CA ASP A 22 3.99 -6.98 15.29
C ASP A 22 3.71 -6.03 14.11
N VAL A 23 3.38 -4.77 14.44
CA VAL A 23 3.19 -3.71 13.43
C VAL A 23 4.53 -3.35 12.77
N ALA A 24 5.62 -3.28 13.53
CA ALA A 24 6.95 -3.05 12.98
C ALA A 24 7.37 -4.19 12.05
N ALA A 25 7.13 -5.45 12.43
CA ALA A 25 7.41 -6.61 11.59
C ALA A 25 6.58 -6.61 10.29
N LEU A 26 5.31 -6.18 10.35
CA LEU A 26 4.50 -5.97 9.14
C LEU A 26 5.11 -4.90 8.23
N MET A 27 5.55 -3.77 8.79
CA MET A 27 6.18 -2.69 8.04
C MET A 27 7.49 -3.13 7.39
N GLU A 28 8.31 -3.89 8.11
CA GLU A 28 9.57 -4.44 7.61
C GLU A 28 9.34 -5.44 6.48
N LYS A 29 8.36 -6.34 6.63
CA LYS A 29 8.00 -7.32 5.59
C LYS A 29 7.50 -6.67 4.30
N LEU A 30 6.96 -5.45 4.38
CA LEU A 30 6.50 -4.65 3.24
C LEU A 30 7.53 -3.60 2.79
N ALA A 31 8.75 -3.57 3.36
CA ALA A 31 9.77 -2.56 3.06
C ALA A 31 10.15 -2.50 1.58
N TYR A 32 10.06 -3.64 0.88
CA TYR A 32 10.30 -3.73 -0.57
C TYR A 32 9.26 -2.95 -1.41
N LYS A 33 8.11 -2.59 -0.83
CA LYS A 33 7.04 -1.77 -1.43
C LYS A 33 6.56 -0.71 -0.43
N GLN A 34 7.41 0.29 -0.18
CA GLN A 34 7.19 1.34 0.82
C GLN A 34 5.84 2.05 0.73
N ALA A 35 5.36 2.38 -0.48
CA ALA A 35 4.06 3.02 -0.66
C ALA A 35 2.90 2.09 -0.23
N GLU A 36 2.99 0.81 -0.56
CA GLU A 36 1.99 -0.19 -0.14
C GLU A 36 2.06 -0.46 1.37
N ALA A 37 3.26 -0.45 1.96
CA ALA A 37 3.47 -0.52 3.40
C ALA A 37 2.79 0.65 4.13
N ASN A 38 2.99 1.88 3.66
CA ASN A 38 2.37 3.08 4.24
C ASN A 38 0.83 3.05 4.11
N ASN A 39 0.30 2.60 2.96
CA ASN A 39 -1.14 2.43 2.78
C ASN A 39 -1.72 1.37 3.73
N ALA A 40 -1.03 0.25 3.90
CA ALA A 40 -1.41 -0.79 4.86
C ALA A 40 -1.38 -0.28 6.31
N PHE A 41 -0.32 0.45 6.67
CA PHE A 41 -0.18 1.07 7.98
C PHE A 41 -1.30 2.07 8.29
N GLY A 42 -1.67 2.93 7.32
CA GLY A 42 -2.74 3.90 7.50
C GLY A 42 -4.08 3.25 7.81
N VAL A 43 -4.44 2.19 7.08
CA VAL A 43 -5.67 1.45 7.35
C VAL A 43 -5.59 0.66 8.64
N LEU A 44 -4.46 0.01 8.93
CA LEU A 44 -4.26 -0.69 10.19
C LEU A 44 -4.41 0.24 11.40
N ARG A 45 -3.83 1.44 11.32
CA ARG A 45 -3.96 2.48 12.36
C ARG A 45 -5.42 2.88 12.56
N LYS A 46 -6.19 3.06 11.49
CA LYS A 46 -7.62 3.38 11.58
C LYS A 46 -8.43 2.21 12.17
N MET A 47 -8.13 0.98 11.78
CA MET A 47 -8.78 -0.21 12.34
C MET A 47 -8.54 -0.33 13.85
N PHE A 48 -7.31 -0.09 14.32
CA PHE A 48 -7.01 -0.14 15.76
C PHE A 48 -7.63 1.03 16.54
N ASN A 49 -7.74 2.22 15.96
CA ASN A 49 -8.52 3.30 16.57
C ASN A 49 -10.00 2.90 16.73
N LEU A 50 -10.59 2.24 15.73
CA LEU A 50 -11.97 1.73 15.84
C LEU A 50 -12.08 0.61 16.87
N ALA A 51 -11.06 -0.22 17.01
CA ALA A 51 -11.01 -1.27 18.02
C ALA A 51 -11.00 -0.69 19.46
N GLU A 52 -10.38 0.47 19.67
CA GLU A 52 -10.48 1.23 20.94
C GLU A 52 -11.92 1.73 21.15
N VAL A 53 -12.49 2.43 20.17
CA VAL A 53 -13.86 2.98 20.23
C VAL A 53 -14.92 1.91 20.50
N TRP A 54 -14.76 0.73 19.93
CA TRP A 54 -15.70 -0.40 20.11
C TRP A 54 -15.41 -1.26 21.35
N GLY A 55 -14.41 -0.92 22.16
CA GLY A 55 -14.07 -1.65 23.37
C GLY A 55 -13.39 -3.01 23.13
N TYR A 56 -12.93 -3.30 21.91
CA TYR A 56 -12.08 -4.46 21.63
C TYR A 56 -10.66 -4.28 22.17
N ARG A 57 -10.26 -3.04 22.46
CA ARG A 57 -9.01 -2.66 23.10
C ARG A 57 -9.23 -1.50 24.07
N PRO A 58 -8.43 -1.38 25.14
CA PRO A 58 -8.45 -0.19 25.98
C PRO A 58 -7.98 1.06 25.21
N ASP A 59 -8.48 2.22 25.62
CA ASP A 59 -8.13 3.50 25.00
C ASP A 59 -6.62 3.79 25.06
N GLY A 60 -6.10 4.38 23.99
CA GLY A 60 -4.70 4.78 23.88
C GLY A 60 -3.71 3.62 23.73
N THR A 61 -4.18 2.40 23.46
CA THR A 61 -3.35 1.21 23.27
C THR A 61 -3.06 0.87 21.81
N ASN A 62 -3.40 1.73 20.84
CA ASN A 62 -3.18 1.49 19.43
C ASN A 62 -1.71 1.10 19.14
N PRO A 63 -1.43 -0.13 18.65
CA PRO A 63 -0.08 -0.62 18.45
C PRO A 63 0.67 0.09 17.31
N CYS A 64 -0.02 0.82 16.44
CA CYS A 64 0.60 1.64 15.40
C CYS A 64 1.24 2.93 15.96
N ARG A 65 1.00 3.28 17.23
CA ARG A 65 1.59 4.47 17.85
C ARG A 65 3.12 4.34 17.90
N HIS A 66 3.82 5.41 17.53
CA HIS A 66 5.28 5.51 17.48
C HIS A 66 5.98 4.63 16.43
N VAL A 67 5.25 4.00 15.51
CA VAL A 67 5.85 3.34 14.34
C VAL A 67 5.97 4.37 13.21
N PRO A 68 7.18 4.62 12.67
CA PRO A 68 7.36 5.57 11.58
C PRO A 68 6.83 5.01 10.25
N MET A 69 6.33 5.89 9.40
CA MET A 69 6.05 5.57 8.00
C MET A 69 7.31 5.75 7.15
N TYR A 70 7.37 5.06 6.02
CA TYR A 70 8.42 5.29 5.03
C TYR A 70 8.26 6.69 4.40
N PRO A 71 9.35 7.33 3.97
CA PRO A 71 9.26 8.59 3.24
C PRO A 71 8.40 8.43 1.98
N PRO A 72 7.71 9.49 1.52
CA PRO A 72 7.01 9.45 0.24
C PRO A 72 7.99 9.06 -0.88
N GLY A 73 7.55 8.13 -1.73
CA GLY A 73 8.34 7.70 -2.88
C GLY A 73 8.48 8.80 -3.92
N LYS A 74 9.34 8.57 -4.92
CA LYS A 74 9.42 9.47 -6.08
C LYS A 74 8.10 9.42 -6.84
N GLU A 75 7.46 10.57 -7.00
CA GLU A 75 6.30 10.70 -7.86
C GLU A 75 6.73 10.62 -9.33
N THR A 76 6.01 9.82 -10.11
CA THR A 76 6.11 9.89 -11.57
C THR A 76 5.47 11.19 -12.04
N ARG A 77 6.20 11.98 -12.85
CA ARG A 77 5.61 13.13 -13.51
C ARG A 77 4.53 12.70 -14.50
N LEU A 78 3.56 13.58 -14.74
CA LEU A 78 2.56 13.41 -15.79
C LEU A 78 3.23 13.49 -17.17
N ILE A 79 2.68 12.74 -18.13
CA ILE A 79 3.08 12.78 -19.54
C ILE A 79 2.69 14.14 -20.11
N VAL A 80 3.59 14.80 -20.84
CA VAL A 80 3.28 16.07 -21.53
C VAL A 80 2.85 15.84 -22.99
N ASP A 81 2.23 16.83 -23.61
CA ASP A 81 1.64 16.72 -24.96
C ASP A 81 2.62 16.16 -26.01
N ASP A 82 3.87 16.63 -26.03
CA ASP A 82 4.90 16.14 -26.96
C ASP A 82 5.22 14.65 -26.73
N GLU A 83 5.21 14.20 -25.48
CA GLU A 83 5.43 12.80 -25.13
C GLU A 83 4.22 11.95 -25.54
N LEU A 84 2.99 12.45 -25.37
CA LEU A 84 1.77 11.80 -25.85
C LEU A 84 1.81 11.62 -27.38
N VAL A 85 2.17 12.65 -28.15
CA VAL A 85 2.27 12.55 -29.62
C VAL A 85 3.27 11.45 -30.03
N ARG A 86 4.41 11.35 -29.34
CA ARG A 86 5.41 10.31 -29.60
C ARG A 86 4.88 8.91 -29.29
N ILE A 87 4.15 8.75 -28.19
CA ILE A 87 3.50 7.49 -27.81
C ILE A 87 2.50 7.07 -28.90
N PHE A 88 1.62 7.98 -29.35
CA PHE A 88 0.62 7.69 -30.38
C PHE A 88 1.24 7.27 -31.71
N ARG A 89 2.25 7.99 -32.20
CA ARG A 89 2.96 7.63 -33.44
C ARG A 89 3.59 6.23 -33.37
N GLN A 90 4.13 5.85 -32.21
CA GLN A 90 4.68 4.52 -32.02
C GLN A 90 3.60 3.45 -32.01
N LEU A 91 2.44 3.73 -31.39
CA LEU A 91 1.29 2.82 -31.41
C LEU A 91 0.79 2.59 -32.85
N GLU A 92 0.64 3.65 -33.65
CA GLU A 92 0.24 3.55 -35.07
C GLU A 92 1.24 2.69 -35.88
N THR A 93 2.53 2.85 -35.62
CA THR A 93 3.58 2.05 -36.28
C THR A 93 3.45 0.57 -35.94
N LEU A 94 3.28 0.25 -34.65
CA LEU A 94 3.10 -1.12 -34.19
C LEU A 94 1.79 -1.76 -34.69
N GLU A 95 0.73 -0.99 -34.83
CA GLU A 95 -0.53 -1.47 -35.42
C GLU A 95 -0.38 -1.78 -36.92
N ALA A 96 0.37 -0.96 -37.66
CA ALA A 96 0.67 -1.21 -39.06
C ALA A 96 1.57 -2.44 -39.26
N GLU A 97 2.55 -2.66 -38.38
CA GLU A 97 3.44 -3.82 -38.38
C GLU A 97 2.75 -5.10 -37.88
N GLY A 98 1.83 -4.96 -36.91
CA GLY A 98 1.12 -6.03 -36.21
C GLY A 98 -0.13 -6.56 -36.93
N ARG A 99 -0.35 -6.20 -38.20
CA ARG A 99 -1.38 -6.78 -39.06
C ARG A 99 -0.77 -7.91 -39.91
N PRO A 100 -0.68 -9.16 -39.42
CA PRO A 100 -0.60 -10.29 -40.34
C PRO A 100 -1.91 -10.31 -41.14
N GLY A 101 -1.80 -10.56 -42.44
CA GLY A 101 -2.93 -10.56 -43.36
C GLY A 101 -4.11 -11.43 -42.92
N THR A 102 -5.29 -11.02 -43.38
CA THR A 102 -6.31 -11.95 -43.92
C THR A 102 -5.71 -13.16 -44.59
#